data_AF-A0A915IQA9-F1
#
_entry.id   AF-A0A915IQA9-F1
#
_cell.length_a   1.000
_cell.length_b   1.000
_cell.length_c   1.000
_cell.angle_alpha   90.00
_cell.angle_beta   90.00
_cell.angle_gamma   90.00
#
_symmetry.space_group_name_H-M   'P 1'
#
loop_
_entity.id
_entity.type
_entity.pdbx_description
1 polymer ?
#
loop_
_entity_poly.entity_id
_entity_poly.type
_entity_poly.pdbx_seq_one_letter_code
_entity_poly.pdbx_strand_id
1 'polypeptide(L)'
;QTQRLDESTGPLTVLQHAVKPEESRDDVESIILHQSQKMIDPYTKLEITNPVINIKCKHLYERDVILPFLARNEKRRKITRCFHVGCNHELSTADFIPFKK
;
A
#
# COMPACT_ATOMS: atom_id res chain seq x y z
N GLN A 1 -33.11 -38.43 22.62
CA GLN A 1 -32.51 -37.07 22.63
C GLN A 1 -30.99 -37.22 22.60
N THR A 2 -30.33 -36.40 21.77
CA THR A 2 -28.89 -36.01 21.81
C THR A 2 -27.83 -37.10 21.63
N GLN A 3 -27.21 -37.23 20.43
CA GLN A 3 -25.97 -36.56 19.94
C GLN A 3 -24.69 -37.33 20.40
N ARG A 4 -23.90 -37.96 19.50
CA ARG A 4 -22.76 -37.41 18.72
C ARG A 4 -21.68 -36.81 19.67
N LEU A 5 -20.39 -37.15 19.68
CA LEU A 5 -19.43 -37.51 18.62
C LEU A 5 -18.24 -38.32 19.20
N ASP A 6 -17.67 -39.17 18.35
CA ASP A 6 -16.25 -39.53 18.23
C ASP A 6 -15.34 -38.26 18.23
N GLU A 7 -14.04 -38.24 18.54
CA GLU A 7 -12.91 -39.06 18.10
C GLU A 7 -11.74 -38.86 19.09
N SER A 8 -10.94 -39.91 19.21
CA SER A 8 -9.75 -40.05 20.03
C SER A 8 -8.52 -39.41 19.39
N THR A 9 -7.69 -38.69 20.18
CA THR A 9 -6.20 -38.60 20.18
C THR A 9 -5.79 -37.23 20.73
N GLY A 10 -5.34 -37.07 21.97
CA GLY A 10 -4.00 -37.41 22.46
C GLY A 10 -3.26 -36.09 22.82
N PRO A 11 -2.67 -35.93 24.02
CA PRO A 11 -2.03 -34.68 24.42
C PRO A 11 -0.66 -34.51 23.77
N LEU A 12 -0.50 -33.50 22.90
CA LEU A 12 0.80 -33.08 22.36
C LEU A 12 1.67 -32.57 23.52
N THR A 13 2.60 -33.43 23.92
CA THR A 13 3.52 -33.22 25.02
C THR A 13 4.63 -32.27 24.59
N VAL A 14 4.85 -31.27 25.43
CA VAL A 14 5.93 -30.28 25.39
C VAL A 14 7.29 -30.98 25.33
N LEU A 15 8.03 -30.86 24.22
CA LEU A 15 9.48 -31.11 24.21
C LEU A 15 10.20 -29.77 24.36
N GLN A 16 10.53 -29.43 25.60
CA GLN A 16 11.60 -28.50 25.92
C GLN A 16 12.93 -29.10 25.45
N HIS A 17 13.43 -28.65 24.31
CA HIS A 17 14.85 -28.77 24.01
C HIS A 17 15.55 -27.51 24.55
N ALA A 18 16.18 -27.69 25.71
CA ALA A 18 17.14 -26.74 26.24
C ALA A 18 18.36 -26.72 25.31
N VAL A 19 18.43 -25.69 24.44
CA VAL A 19 19.60 -25.44 23.61
C VAL A 19 20.64 -24.75 24.49
N LYS A 20 21.75 -25.44 24.75
CA LYS A 20 22.95 -24.88 25.40
C LYS A 20 23.51 -23.76 24.50
N PRO A 21 23.97 -22.61 25.04
CA PRO A 21 24.69 -21.63 24.24
C PRO A 21 26.11 -22.15 24.05
N GLU A 22 26.36 -22.82 22.93
CA GLU A 22 27.72 -23.13 22.49
C GLU A 22 28.12 -21.96 21.57
N GLU A 23 29.05 -21.13 22.03
CA GLU A 23 29.63 -20.04 21.26
C GLU A 23 30.31 -20.59 20.00
N SER A 24 29.60 -20.60 18.87
CA SER A 24 30.21 -20.50 17.55
C SER A 24 30.00 -19.07 17.05
N ARG A 25 31.13 -18.38 16.89
CA ARG A 25 31.20 -17.05 16.31
C ARG A 25 30.97 -17.18 14.81
N ASP A 26 29.71 -17.34 14.43
CA ASP A 26 29.27 -17.16 13.06
C ASP A 26 28.81 -15.71 12.95
N ASP A 27 29.61 -14.88 12.29
CA ASP A 27 29.20 -13.54 11.88
C ASP A 27 28.00 -13.67 10.93
N VAL A 28 26.78 -13.76 11.50
CA VAL A 28 25.54 -13.79 10.73
C VAL A 28 25.34 -12.44 10.07
N GLU A 29 25.84 -12.30 8.84
CA GLU A 29 25.55 -11.15 7.99
C GLU A 29 24.03 -11.00 7.87
N SER A 30 23.50 -9.98 8.55
CA SER A 30 22.07 -9.67 8.49
C SER A 30 21.74 -9.09 7.12
N ILE A 31 21.02 -9.85 6.30
CA ILE A 31 20.57 -9.40 4.98
C ILE A 31 19.52 -8.31 5.17
N ILE A 32 19.88 -7.06 4.86
CA ILE A 32 18.95 -5.93 4.86
C ILE A 32 18.03 -6.06 3.63
N LEU A 33 16.76 -6.39 3.86
CA LEU A 33 15.74 -6.40 2.82
C LEU A 33 15.38 -4.96 2.43
N HIS A 34 15.84 -4.50 1.26
CA HIS A 34 15.33 -3.27 0.66
C HIS A 34 13.99 -3.55 -0.04
N GLN A 35 12.88 -3.28 0.64
CA GLN A 35 11.56 -3.35 0.03
C GLN A 35 11.27 -2.06 -0.74
N SER A 36 11.34 -2.12 -2.08
CA SER A 36 10.85 -1.03 -2.92
C SER A 36 9.32 -1.02 -2.89
N GLN A 37 8.72 -0.04 -2.21
CA GLN A 37 7.27 0.14 -2.23
C GLN A 37 6.84 0.73 -3.57
N LYS A 38 6.02 0.00 -4.31
CA LYS A 38 5.39 0.50 -5.55
C LYS A 38 4.35 1.57 -5.18
N MET A 39 4.35 2.67 -5.91
CA MET A 39 3.36 3.73 -5.72
C MET A 39 2.11 3.40 -6.54
N ILE A 40 0.97 3.24 -5.87
CA ILE A 40 -0.32 2.90 -6.49
C ILE A 40 -1.17 4.16 -6.62
N ASP A 41 -1.73 4.39 -7.80
CA ASP A 41 -2.62 5.51 -8.10
C ASP A 41 -3.93 5.41 -7.29
N PRO A 42 -4.34 6.45 -6.55
CA PRO A 42 -5.56 6.43 -5.75
C PRO A 42 -6.86 6.26 -6.56
N TYR A 43 -6.86 6.63 -7.84
CA TYR A 43 -8.01 6.56 -8.74
C TYR A 43 -8.06 5.25 -9.54
N THR A 44 -6.99 4.89 -10.27
CA THR A 44 -6.96 3.68 -11.13
C THR A 44 -6.60 2.41 -10.39
N LYS A 45 -5.99 2.51 -9.20
CA LYS A 45 -5.44 1.38 -8.44
C LYS A 45 -4.32 0.62 -9.17
N LEU A 46 -3.69 1.26 -10.17
CA LEU A 46 -2.55 0.73 -10.91
C LEU A 46 -1.25 1.38 -10.43
N GLU A 47 -0.12 0.78 -10.79
CA GLU A 47 1.20 1.36 -10.54
C GLU A 47 1.37 2.69 -11.29
N ILE A 48 1.89 3.71 -10.60
CA ILE A 48 2.17 5.03 -11.19
C ILE A 48 3.49 4.97 -11.95
N THR A 49 3.45 5.31 -13.24
CA THR A 49 4.60 5.38 -14.14
C THR A 49 5.03 6.82 -14.42
N ASN A 50 4.08 7.74 -14.58
CA ASN A 50 4.35 9.16 -14.84
C ASN A 50 3.75 10.03 -13.71
N PRO A 51 4.44 10.14 -12.57
CA PRO A 51 3.86 10.74 -11.37
C PRO A 51 3.67 12.25 -11.49
N VAL A 52 2.49 12.72 -11.08
CA VAL A 52 2.18 14.13 -10.81
C VAL A 52 1.65 14.27 -9.40
N ILE A 53 1.95 15.41 -8.77
CA ILE A 53 1.51 15.73 -7.41
C ILE A 53 0.60 16.94 -7.43
N ASN A 54 -0.50 16.87 -6.71
CA ASN A 54 -1.36 18.03 -6.48
C ASN A 54 -0.73 18.92 -5.39
N ILE A 55 -0.52 20.21 -5.68
CA ILE A 55 0.18 21.13 -4.76
C ILE A 55 -0.61 21.41 -3.46
N LYS A 56 -1.94 21.28 -3.47
CA LYS A 56 -2.80 21.57 -2.32
C LYS A 56 -2.80 20.42 -1.32
N CYS A 57 -3.00 19.19 -1.80
CA CYS A 57 -3.14 18.01 -0.95
C CYS A 57 -1.92 17.07 -0.94
N LYS A 58 -0.93 17.31 -1.79
CA LYS A 58 0.32 16.53 -1.91
C LYS A 58 0.12 15.04 -2.26
N HIS A 59 -1.05 14.65 -2.76
CA HIS A 59 -1.29 13.28 -3.24
C HIS A 59 -0.79 13.10 -4.68
N LEU A 60 -0.24 11.90 -4.92
CA LEU A 60 0.32 11.49 -6.21
C LEU A 60 -0.73 10.79 -7.08
N TYR A 61 -0.61 11.01 -8.38
CA TYR A 61 -1.46 10.42 -9.40
C TYR A 61 -0.67 10.11 -10.67
N GLU A 62 -1.22 9.24 -11.51
CA GLU A 62 -0.78 8.96 -12.86
C GLU A 62 -1.20 10.11 -13.79
N ARG A 63 -0.21 10.81 -14.36
CA ARG A 63 -0.40 12.00 -15.20
C ARG A 63 -1.37 11.75 -16.34
N ASP A 64 -1.13 10.68 -17.08
CA ASP A 64 -1.81 10.38 -18.34
C ASP A 64 -3.27 9.96 -18.12
N VAL A 65 -3.67 9.76 -16.86
CA VAL A 65 -5.05 9.49 -16.47
C VAL A 65 -5.69 10.70 -15.81
N ILE A 66 -5.04 11.29 -14.80
CA ILE A 66 -5.68 12.34 -13.98
C ILE A 66 -5.88 13.64 -14.75
N LEU A 67 -4.92 14.08 -15.58
CA LEU A 67 -5.03 15.36 -16.28
C LEU A 67 -6.16 15.35 -17.33
N PRO A 68 -6.29 14.33 -18.21
CA PRO A 68 -7.43 14.26 -19.13
C PRO A 68 -8.78 14.10 -18.42
N PHE A 69 -8.80 13.39 -17.30
CA PHE A 69 -10.01 13.23 -16.47
C PHE A 69 -10.49 14.57 -15.92
N LEU A 70 -9.58 15.34 -15.29
CA LEU A 70 -9.89 16.67 -14.74
C LEU A 70 -10.29 17.65 -15.84
N ALA A 71 -9.55 17.71 -16.95
CA ALA A 71 -9.88 18.57 -18.07
C ALA A 71 -11.30 18.30 -18.63
N ARG A 72 -11.73 17.03 -18.67
CA ARG A 72 -13.09 16.65 -19.08
C ARG A 72 -14.14 17.10 -18.07
N ASN A 73 -13.85 17.02 -16.77
CA ASN A 73 -14.76 17.44 -15.71
C ASN A 73 -14.89 18.96 -15.63
N GLU A 74 -13.80 19.70 -15.77
CA GLU A 74 -13.78 21.17 -15.81
C GLU A 74 -14.60 21.70 -16.99
N LYS A 75 -14.47 21.10 -18.19
CA LYS A 75 -15.33 21.42 -19.35
C LYS A 75 -16.82 21.19 -19.07
N ARG A 76 -17.16 20.22 -18.21
CA ARG A 76 -18.52 19.92 -17.77
C ARG A 76 -18.94 20.70 -16.51
N ARG A 77 -18.10 21.64 -16.04
CA ARG A 77 -18.29 22.39 -14.79
C ARG A 77 -18.51 21.49 -13.56
N LYS A 78 -17.90 20.30 -13.57
CA LYS A 78 -17.97 19.33 -12.46
C LYS A 78 -16.75 19.51 -11.55
N ILE A 79 -17.02 19.71 -10.27
CA ILE A 79 -15.99 19.72 -9.23
C ILE A 79 -15.52 18.27 -9.01
N THR A 80 -14.21 18.06 -9.07
CA THR A 80 -13.59 16.79 -8.73
C THR A 80 -12.90 16.93 -7.38
N ARG A 81 -13.23 16.05 -6.43
CA ARG A 81 -12.52 15.97 -5.15
C ARG A 81 -11.40 14.94 -5.21
N CYS A 82 -10.43 15.10 -4.33
CA CYS A 82 -9.33 14.15 -4.16
C CYS A 82 -9.85 12.73 -3.94
N PHE A 83 -9.23 11.74 -4.59
CA PHE A 83 -9.61 10.33 -4.46
C PHE A 83 -9.00 9.64 -3.24
N HIS A 84 -8.11 10.33 -2.53
CA HIS A 84 -7.56 9.83 -1.28
C HIS A 84 -8.60 9.88 -0.17
N VAL A 85 -8.80 8.76 0.52
CA VAL A 85 -9.76 8.66 1.63
C VAL A 85 -9.42 9.72 2.68
N GLY A 86 -10.46 10.46 3.11
CA GLY A 86 -10.33 11.53 4.11
C GLY A 86 -9.83 12.89 3.57
N CYS A 87 -9.47 13.00 2.29
CA CYS A 87 -9.03 14.27 1.71
C CYS A 87 -10.19 15.01 1.02
N ASN A 88 -10.46 16.25 1.45
CA ASN A 88 -11.56 17.07 0.91
C ASN A 88 -11.12 18.16 -0.09
N HIS A 89 -9.84 18.20 -0.46
CA HIS A 89 -9.34 19.16 -1.44
C HIS A 89 -9.95 18.92 -2.83
N GLU A 90 -10.29 20.01 -3.50
CA GLU A 90 -10.69 20.00 -4.91
C GLU A 90 -9.45 19.86 -5.80
N LEU A 91 -9.59 19.09 -6.87
CA LEU A 91 -8.56 18.89 -7.87
C LEU A 91 -8.88 19.74 -9.09
N SER A 92 -7.92 20.55 -9.54
CA SER A 92 -7.92 21.23 -10.84
C SER A 92 -6.66 20.88 -11.60
N THR A 93 -6.72 20.89 -12.94
CA THR A 93 -5.53 20.61 -13.78
C THR A 93 -4.38 21.57 -13.49
N ALA A 94 -4.68 22.81 -13.08
CA ALA A 94 -3.67 23.82 -12.76
C ALA A 94 -2.87 23.52 -11.48
N ASP A 95 -3.41 22.69 -10.59
CA ASP A 95 -2.80 22.38 -9.29
C ASP A 95 -1.82 21.20 -9.36
N PHE A 96 -1.60 20.60 -10.52
CA PHE A 96 -0.73 19.43 -10.69
C PHE A 96 0.62 19.81 -11.28
N ILE A 97 1.69 19.36 -10.63
CA ILE A 97 3.07 19.53 -11.10
C ILE A 97 3.74 18.16 -11.30
N PRO A 98 4.69 18.04 -12.25
CA PRO A 98 5.52 16.85 -12.37
C PRO A 98 6.22 16.51 -11.06
N PHE A 99 6.09 15.27 -10.60
CA PHE A 99 6.83 14.77 -9.45
C PHE A 99 8.10 14.07 -9.95
N LYS A 100 9.28 14.56 -9.54
CA LYS A 100 10.55 13.89 -9.80
C LYS A 100 10.92 13.11 -8.53
N LYS A 101 11.18 11.82 -8.69
CA LYS A 101 11.76 10.98 -7.64
C LYS A 101 13.22 11.35 -7.40
#